data_AF-A0A8S3ZKV8-F1
#
_entry.id   AF-A0A8S3ZKV8-F1
#
_cell.length_a   1.000
_cell.length_b   1.000
_cell.length_c   1.000
_cell.angle_alpha   90.00
_cell.angle_beta   90.00
_cell.angle_gamma   90.00
#
_symmetry.space_group_name_H-M   'P 1'
#
loop_
_entity.id
_entity.type
_entity.pdbx_description
1 polymer ?
#
loop_
_entity_poly.entity_id
_entity_poly.type
_entity_poly.pdbx_seq_one_letter_code
_entity_poly.pdbx_strand_id
1 'polypeptide(L)'
;MRMEDDDPLTSSLKDQTVEVTTLTFNTNKVERIIQRGKCLGHSSSGSTIYAGMDKASGDLVAVAEWVMQWRNVGKRQNSWDREDDKEGEAHLKQVLSIEQEMAALLRLHHPNLIRYLSWRHQYQPGRITVN
;
A
#
# COMPACT_ATOMS: atom_id res chain seq x y z
N MET A 1 -52.70 23.12 -24.99
CA MET A 1 -52.31 21.99 -24.13
C MET A 1 -50.80 21.90 -24.23
N ARG A 2 -50.09 22.44 -23.23
CA ARG A 2 -48.62 22.42 -23.16
C ARG A 2 -48.21 21.00 -22.80
N MET A 3 -47.29 20.42 -23.55
CA MET A 3 -46.51 19.27 -23.08
C MET A 3 -45.15 19.83 -22.67
N GLU A 4 -44.97 19.97 -21.37
CA GLU A 4 -43.66 20.12 -20.75
C GLU A 4 -43.27 18.74 -20.18
N ASP A 5 -41.96 18.51 -20.19
CA ASP A 5 -41.19 17.56 -19.37
C ASP A 5 -41.13 16.09 -19.82
N ASP A 6 -39.96 15.65 -20.28
CA ASP A 6 -38.96 15.06 -19.36
C ASP A 6 -37.66 14.73 -20.13
N ASP A 7 -36.62 15.55 -19.91
CA ASP A 7 -35.23 15.30 -20.35
C ASP A 7 -34.54 14.37 -19.32
N PRO A 8 -34.08 13.15 -19.68
CA PRO A 8 -33.32 12.32 -18.76
C PRO A 8 -31.82 12.62 -18.91
N LEU A 9 -31.36 13.77 -18.42
CA LEU A 9 -29.93 14.11 -18.28
C LEU A 9 -29.42 14.00 -16.84
N THR A 10 -30.01 13.10 -16.04
CA THR A 10 -29.38 12.65 -14.79
C THR A 10 -28.54 11.42 -15.10
N SER A 11 -27.34 11.63 -15.65
CA SER A 11 -26.34 10.57 -15.71
C SER A 11 -26.01 10.16 -14.27
N SER A 12 -26.59 9.04 -13.85
CA SER A 12 -26.29 8.34 -12.61
C SER A 12 -24.77 8.27 -12.45
N LEU A 13 -24.23 9.11 -11.56
CA LEU A 13 -23.03 8.79 -10.80
C LEU A 13 -23.41 7.53 -10.03
N LYS A 14 -23.20 6.39 -10.68
CA LYS A 14 -23.26 5.10 -10.01
C LYS A 14 -22.25 5.25 -8.89
N ASP A 15 -22.76 5.29 -7.66
CA ASP A 15 -22.01 5.11 -6.44
C ASP A 15 -21.45 3.68 -6.51
N GLN A 16 -20.44 3.51 -7.36
CA GLN A 16 -19.61 2.34 -7.36
C GLN A 16 -18.85 2.50 -6.07
N THR A 17 -19.32 1.80 -5.04
CA THR A 17 -18.57 1.51 -3.83
C THR A 17 -17.33 0.73 -4.27
N VAL A 18 -16.36 1.46 -4.83
CA VAL A 18 -15.02 0.98 -5.05
C VAL A 18 -14.53 0.63 -3.65
N GLU A 19 -14.23 -0.64 -3.43
CA GLU A 19 -13.65 -1.09 -2.18
C GLU A 19 -12.29 -0.40 -2.01
N VAL A 20 -12.29 0.73 -1.30
CA VAL A 20 -11.10 1.56 -1.15
C VAL A 20 -10.21 0.88 -0.12
N THR A 21 -9.15 0.23 -0.60
CA THR A 21 -8.12 -0.33 0.26
C THR A 21 -7.46 0.81 1.04
N THR A 22 -7.56 0.78 2.37
CA THR A 22 -6.97 1.79 3.24
C THR A 22 -5.67 1.27 3.82
N LEU A 23 -4.62 2.09 3.76
CA LEU A 23 -3.31 1.79 4.27
C LEU A 23 -3.02 2.68 5.47
N THR A 24 -2.89 2.07 6.65
CA THR A 24 -2.43 2.77 7.85
C THR A 24 -0.92 2.66 7.96
N PHE A 25 -0.28 3.80 8.21
CA PHE A 25 1.15 3.95 8.34
C PHE A 25 1.46 4.59 9.70
N ASN A 26 2.26 3.92 10.51
CA ASN A 26 2.62 4.40 11.85
C ASN A 26 4.11 4.76 11.85
N THR A 27 4.44 6.00 11.50
CA THR A 27 5.82 6.47 11.50
C THR A 27 5.99 7.59 12.51
N ASN A 28 6.94 7.43 13.45
CA ASN A 28 7.39 8.49 14.37
C ASN A 28 6.26 9.28 15.07
N LYS A 29 5.29 8.56 15.63
CA LYS A 29 4.14 9.09 16.42
C LYS A 29 3.06 9.82 15.63
N VAL A 30 3.15 9.86 14.29
CA VAL A 30 2.06 10.37 13.44
C VAL A 30 1.50 9.20 12.65
N GLU A 31 0.25 8.87 12.92
CA GLU A 31 -0.52 7.95 12.10
C GLU A 31 -0.89 8.68 10.79
N ARG A 32 -0.57 8.07 9.65
CA ARG A 32 -1.07 8.51 8.34
C ARG A 32 -1.94 7.43 7.74
N ILE A 33 -3.08 7.87 7.20
CA ILE A 33 -4.07 6.98 6.60
C ILE A 33 -4.16 7.33 5.13
N ILE A 34 -3.72 6.41 4.27
CA ILE A 34 -3.69 6.59 2.82
C ILE A 34 -4.77 5.71 2.19
N GLN A 35 -5.66 6.32 1.41
CA GLN A 35 -6.58 5.58 0.54
C GLN A 35 -5.84 5.16 -0.72
N ARG A 36 -5.64 3.86 -0.92
CA ARG A 36 -4.99 3.30 -2.11
C ARG A 36 -5.97 3.33 -3.28
N GLY A 37 -5.58 4.01 -4.34
CA GLY A 37 -6.28 4.08 -5.61
C GLY A 37 -5.75 3.06 -6.62
N LYS A 38 -5.85 3.42 -7.91
CA LYS A 38 -5.47 2.56 -9.03
C LYS A 38 -3.97 2.25 -9.06
N CYS A 39 -3.63 1.09 -9.63
CA CYS A 39 -2.26 0.77 -10.01
C CYS A 39 -1.78 1.73 -11.11
N LEU A 40 -0.60 2.28 -10.93
CA LEU A 40 0.09 3.18 -11.85
C LEU A 40 1.12 2.43 -12.72
N GLY A 41 1.63 1.29 -12.25
CA GLY A 41 2.54 0.46 -13.02
C GLY A 41 3.40 -0.46 -12.15
N HIS A 42 4.33 -1.14 -12.79
CA HIS A 42 5.30 -2.02 -12.14
C HIS A 42 6.71 -1.47 -12.40
N SER A 43 7.54 -1.44 -11.37
CA SER A 43 8.94 -1.06 -11.49
C SER A 43 9.78 -2.24 -11.96
N SER A 44 10.94 -1.94 -12.55
CA SER A 44 11.93 -2.96 -12.91
C SER A 44 12.52 -3.69 -11.69
N SER A 45 12.42 -3.09 -10.50
CA SER A 45 12.84 -3.69 -9.23
C SER A 45 11.76 -4.56 -8.57
N GLY A 46 10.63 -4.80 -9.23
CA GLY A 46 9.60 -5.72 -8.78
C GLY A 46 8.55 -5.12 -7.83
N SER A 47 8.51 -3.79 -7.68
CA SER A 47 7.39 -3.13 -6.99
C SER A 47 6.22 -2.82 -7.88
N THR A 48 5.03 -2.80 -7.29
CA THR A 48 3.82 -2.25 -7.89
C THR A 48 3.58 -0.86 -7.33
N ILE A 49 3.43 0.14 -8.19
CA ILE A 49 3.18 1.52 -7.79
C ILE A 49 1.68 1.78 -7.86
N TYR A 50 1.10 2.34 -6.80
CA TYR A 50 -0.30 2.75 -6.74
C TYR A 50 -0.39 4.26 -6.51
N ALA A 51 -1.46 4.86 -7.01
CA ALA A 51 -1.87 6.18 -6.56
C ALA A 51 -2.42 6.05 -5.13
N GLY A 52 -2.18 7.05 -4.29
CA GLY A 52 -2.76 7.16 -2.97
C GLY A 52 -3.23 8.58 -2.69
N MET A 53 -4.14 8.70 -1.72
CA MET A 53 -4.56 9.99 -1.17
C MET A 53 -4.42 9.95 0.35
N ASP A 54 -3.67 10.90 0.91
CA ASP A 54 -3.62 11.10 2.35
C ASP A 54 -4.96 11.66 2.83
N LYS A 55 -5.64 10.96 3.76
CA LYS A 55 -6.95 11.39 4.25
C LYS A 55 -6.92 12.69 5.05
N ALA A 56 -5.80 13.00 5.71
CA ALA A 56 -5.70 14.14 6.59
C ALA A 56 -5.39 15.43 5.81
N SER A 57 -4.45 15.37 4.86
CA SER A 57 -4.06 16.55 4.07
C SER A 57 -4.80 16.68 2.73
N GLY A 58 -5.32 15.58 2.19
CA GLY A 58 -5.83 15.52 0.81
C GLY A 58 -4.72 15.42 -0.25
N ASP A 59 -3.46 15.29 0.16
CA ASP A 59 -2.34 15.20 -0.78
C ASP A 59 -2.37 13.88 -1.56
N LEU A 60 -2.05 13.97 -2.84
CA LEU A 60 -1.81 12.79 -3.67
C LEU A 60 -0.40 12.27 -3.44
N VAL A 61 -0.29 10.95 -3.29
CA VAL A 61 0.96 10.25 -3.01
C VAL A 61 1.12 9.06 -3.94
N ALA A 62 2.37 8.63 -4.14
CA ALA A 62 2.67 7.35 -4.79
C ALA A 62 3.02 6.33 -3.71
N VAL A 63 2.36 5.17 -3.74
CA VAL A 63 2.62 4.06 -2.82
C VAL A 63 3.33 2.96 -3.59
N ALA A 64 4.56 2.63 -3.21
CA ALA A 64 5.30 1.53 -3.80
C ALA A 64 5.12 0.28 -2.94
N GLU A 65 4.59 -0.79 -3.51
CA GLU A 65 4.31 -2.06 -2.83
C GLU A 65 5.27 -3.14 -3.32
N TRP A 66 5.99 -3.77 -2.40
CA TRP A 66 6.77 -4.98 -2.66
C TRP A 66 6.12 -6.16 -1.97
N VAL A 67 5.97 -7.26 -2.70
CA VAL A 67 5.44 -8.52 -2.18
C VAL A 67 6.52 -9.58 -2.30
N MET A 68 7.11 -9.96 -1.17
CA MET A 68 8.08 -11.04 -1.09
C MET A 68 7.37 -12.31 -0.66
N GLN A 69 7.38 -13.34 -1.51
CA GLN A 69 6.78 -14.64 -1.22
C GLN A 69 7.86 -15.71 -1.36
N TRP A 70 8.11 -16.44 -0.28
CA TRP A 70 9.04 -17.57 -0.27
C TRP A 70 8.32 -18.93 -0.11
N ARG A 71 7.02 -18.92 0.22
CA ARG A 71 6.19 -20.13 0.23
C ARG A 71 4.91 -19.90 -0.56
N ASN A 72 4.53 -20.92 -1.34
CA ASN A 72 3.26 -20.95 -2.06
C ASN A 72 2.13 -21.32 -1.10
N VAL A 73 1.29 -20.36 -0.71
CA VAL A 73 0.14 -20.56 0.21
C VAL A 73 -0.92 -21.53 -0.35
N GLY A 74 -0.85 -21.91 -1.63
CA GLY A 74 -1.86 -22.73 -2.33
C GLY A 74 -1.61 -24.24 -2.43
N LYS A 75 -0.43 -24.77 -2.09
CA LYS A 75 -0.20 -26.23 -2.10
C LYS A 75 -0.20 -26.73 -0.66
N ARG A 76 -1.12 -27.66 -0.35
CA ARG A 76 -1.34 -28.36 0.93
C ARG A 76 -0.20 -28.11 1.93
N GLN A 77 -0.38 -27.13 2.81
CA GLN A 77 0.55 -26.90 3.91
C GLN A 77 0.53 -28.13 4.80
N ASN A 78 1.67 -28.80 4.91
CA ASN A 78 1.88 -29.80 5.94
C ASN A 78 1.86 -29.05 7.27
N SER A 79 1.14 -29.51 8.29
CA SER A 79 1.01 -28.83 9.59
C SER A 79 2.36 -28.51 10.25
N TRP A 80 3.41 -29.24 9.88
CA TRP A 80 4.80 -29.08 10.29
C TRP A 80 5.50 -27.82 9.75
N ASP A 81 5.03 -27.23 8.65
CA ASP A 81 5.65 -26.03 8.06
C ASP A 81 5.26 -24.72 8.79
N ARG A 82 4.23 -24.73 9.64
CA ARG A 82 3.77 -23.51 10.32
C ARG A 82 4.60 -23.12 11.54
N GLU A 83 5.31 -24.05 12.16
CA GLU A 83 6.00 -23.81 13.44
C GLU A 83 7.40 -23.20 13.27
N ASP A 84 8.06 -23.38 12.12
CA ASP A 84 9.42 -22.89 11.86
C ASP A 84 9.50 -22.13 10.52
N ASP A 85 9.04 -20.87 10.49
CA ASP A 85 9.27 -19.96 9.33
C ASP A 85 10.59 -19.21 9.47
N LYS A 86 11.69 -19.98 9.64
CA LYS A 86 13.06 -19.44 9.81
C LYS A 86 13.48 -18.54 8.64
N GLU A 87 13.01 -18.84 7.45
CA GLU A 87 13.24 -18.01 6.27
C GLU A 87 12.49 -16.68 6.39
N GLY A 88 11.23 -16.70 6.82
CA GLY A 88 10.45 -15.51 7.12
C GLY A 88 11.07 -14.62 8.19
N GLU A 89 11.63 -15.21 9.25
CA GLU A 89 12.35 -14.47 10.29
C GLU A 89 13.60 -13.78 9.73
N ALA A 90 14.37 -14.44 8.87
CA ALA A 90 15.53 -13.86 8.22
C ALA A 90 15.15 -12.68 7.31
N HIS A 91 14.11 -12.84 6.49
CA HIS A 91 13.58 -11.77 5.63
C HIS A 91 13.04 -10.60 6.46
N LEU A 92 12.29 -10.89 7.53
CA LEU A 92 11.78 -9.86 8.43
C LEU A 92 12.92 -9.06 9.07
N LYS A 93 13.99 -9.73 9.51
CA LYS A 93 15.18 -9.05 10.06
C LYS A 93 15.82 -8.10 9.05
N GLN A 94 15.89 -8.49 7.78
CA GLN A 94 16.38 -7.61 6.72
C GLN A 94 15.45 -6.41 6.50
N VAL A 95 14.14 -6.65 6.46
CA VAL A 95 13.13 -5.58 6.31
C VAL A 95 13.24 -4.56 7.45
N LEU A 96 13.39 -5.01 8.70
CA LEU A 96 13.57 -4.14 9.86
C LEU A 96 14.89 -3.36 9.80
N SER A 97 15.97 -3.98 9.32
CA SER A 97 17.24 -3.28 9.10
C SER A 97 17.10 -2.17 8.06
N ILE A 98 16.41 -2.44 6.95
CA ILE A 98 16.16 -1.46 5.88
C ILE A 98 15.26 -0.34 6.39
N GLU A 99 14.20 -0.66 7.14
CA GLU A 99 13.30 0.33 7.74
C GLU A 99 14.08 1.34 8.60
N GLN A 100 15.04 0.84 9.39
CA GLN A 100 15.90 1.67 10.23
C GLN A 100 16.76 2.64 9.41
N GLU A 101 17.27 2.21 8.25
CA GLU A 101 18.03 3.06 7.34
C GLU A 101 17.11 4.08 6.63
N MET A 102 15.94 3.65 6.18
CA MET A 102 14.93 4.48 5.52
C MET A 102 14.38 5.57 6.45
N ALA A 103 14.39 5.35 7.77
CA ALA A 103 14.00 6.35 8.74
C ALA A 103 14.83 7.65 8.64
N ALA A 104 16.07 7.58 8.15
CA ALA A 104 16.89 8.77 7.92
C ALA A 104 16.31 9.69 6.84
N LEU A 105 15.64 9.12 5.82
CA LEU A 105 15.06 9.86 4.69
C LEU A 105 13.88 10.74 5.10
N LEU A 106 13.19 10.41 6.20
CA LEU A 106 12.08 11.20 6.73
C LEU A 106 12.47 12.63 7.13
N ARG A 107 13.76 12.83 7.43
CA ARG A 107 14.31 14.14 7.80
C ARG A 107 14.70 15.00 6.60
N LEU A 108 14.71 14.41 5.39
CA LEU A 108 15.09 15.13 4.17
C LEU A 108 13.88 15.87 3.62
N HIS A 109 13.99 17.19 3.56
CA HIS A 109 12.98 18.06 2.97
C HIS A 109 13.64 19.10 2.06
N HIS A 110 13.45 18.94 0.75
CA HIS A 110 14.05 19.84 -0.23
C HIS A 110 13.13 19.96 -1.47
N PRO A 111 12.95 21.16 -2.06
CA PRO A 111 12.04 21.37 -3.20
C PRO A 111 12.30 20.48 -4.42
N ASN A 112 13.57 20.14 -4.66
CA ASN A 112 13.98 19.31 -5.80
C ASN A 112 14.18 17.83 -5.45
N LEU A 113 13.74 17.40 -4.25
CA LEU A 113 13.85 16.01 -3.82
C LEU A 113 12.45 15.45 -3.57
N ILE A 114 12.19 14.25 -4.07
CA ILE A 114 10.96 13.54 -3.74
C ILE A 114 10.98 13.22 -2.25
N ARG A 115 10.00 13.76 -1.53
CA ARG A 115 9.90 13.58 -0.09
C ARG A 115 9.45 12.16 0.23
N TYR A 116 10.28 11.45 0.99
CA TYR A 116 9.88 10.19 1.61
C TYR A 116 8.91 10.47 2.75
N LEU A 117 7.77 9.77 2.76
CA LEU A 117 6.71 10.03 3.72
C LEU A 117 6.70 9.01 4.84
N SER A 118 6.70 7.73 4.52
CA SER A 118 6.45 6.67 5.50
C SER A 118 6.86 5.30 4.98
N TRP A 119 6.94 4.35 5.92
CA TRP A 119 7.17 2.93 5.71
C TRP A 119 6.09 2.13 6.43
N ARG A 120 5.68 1.00 5.86
CA ARG A 120 5.00 -0.05 6.61
C ARG A 120 5.39 -1.41 6.05
N HIS A 121 5.31 -2.43 6.90
CA HIS A 121 5.41 -3.81 6.47
C HIS A 121 4.34 -4.67 7.15
N GLN A 122 3.92 -5.73 6.48
CA GLN A 122 2.99 -6.72 7.00
C GLN A 122 3.58 -8.11 6.79
N TYR A 123 3.87 -8.78 7.90
CA TYR A 123 4.32 -10.16 7.91
C TYR A 123 3.13 -11.13 7.91
N GLN A 124 3.20 -12.13 7.05
CA GLN A 124 2.31 -13.29 7.03
C GLN A 124 3.20 -14.55 6.84
N PRO A 125 2.80 -15.72 7.34
CA PRO A 125 3.57 -16.94 7.10
C PRO A 125 3.78 -17.18 5.60
N GLY A 126 5.05 -17.26 5.16
CA GLY A 126 5.42 -17.42 3.75
C GLY A 126 5.40 -16.16 2.88
N ARG A 127 5.04 -14.99 3.44
CA ARG A 127 4.93 -13.72 2.68
C ARG A 127 5.15 -12.47 3.54
N ILE A 128 5.94 -11.53 3.05
CA ILE A 128 5.98 -10.14 3.55
C ILE A 128 5.49 -9.18 2.47
N THR A 129 4.70 -8.20 2.87
CA THR A 129 4.31 -7.06 2.02
C THR A 129 4.87 -5.78 2.62
N VAL A 130 5.55 -4.96 1.83
CA VAL A 130 6.19 -3.69 2.23
C VAL A 130 5.61 -2.56 1.40
N ASN A 131 5.15 -1.48 2.05
CA ASN A 131 4.59 -0.30 1.38
C ASN A 131 5.16 1.01 1.92
#